data_AF-A0A1H0PBR1-F1
#
_entry.id   AF-A0A1H0PBR1-F1
#
_cell.length_a   1.000
_cell.length_b   1.000
_cell.length_c   1.000
_cell.angle_alpha   90.00
_cell.angle_beta   90.00
_cell.angle_gamma   90.00
#
_symmetry.space_group_name_H-M   'P 1'
#
loop_
_entity.id
_entity.type
_entity.pdbx_description
1 polymer ?
#
loop_
_entity_poly.entity_id
_entity_poly.type
_entity_poly.pdbx_seq_one_letter_code
_entity_poly.pdbx_strand_id
1 'polypeptide(L)' 'MLVTDRHSTNGVVVITAGIATRCRAGEPMVAGPGSVVRFGDREMQVRRG' A
#
# COMPACT_ATOMS: atom_id res chain seq x y z
N MET A 1 -1.44 -2.12 9.40
CA MET A 1 -2.69 -2.59 8.76
C MET A 1 -2.36 -3.55 7.63
N LEU A 2 -3.34 -4.29 7.11
CA LEU A 2 -3.19 -5.09 5.89
C LEU A 2 -3.72 -4.32 4.69
N VAL A 3 -2.99 -4.38 3.58
CA VAL A 3 -3.36 -3.85 2.26
C VAL A 3 -3.49 -5.04 1.32
N THR A 4 -4.58 -5.11 0.57
CA THR A 4 -4.76 -6.12 -0.48
C THR A 4 -5.19 -5.43 -1.76
N ASP A 5 -4.40 -5.58 -2.80
CA ASP A 5 -4.77 -5.14 -4.14
C ASP A 5 -5.77 -6.13 -4.74
N ARG A 6 -7.02 -5.69 -4.97
CA ARG A 6 -8.10 -6.51 -5.52
C ARG A 6 -8.10 -6.53 -7.06
N HIS A 7 -6.94 -6.77 -7.66
CA HIS A 7 -6.73 -6.73 -9.11
C HIS A 7 -7.07 -5.36 -9.73
N SER A 8 -6.62 -4.28 -9.10
CA SER A 8 -6.77 -2.94 -9.65
C SER A 8 -5.96 -2.78 -10.95
N THR A 9 -6.51 -2.04 -11.92
CA THR A 9 -5.86 -1.83 -13.23
C THR A 9 -4.46 -1.23 -13.12
N ASN A 10 -4.30 -0.26 -12.21
CA ASN A 10 -3.02 0.46 -12.03
C ASN A 10 -2.16 -0.15 -10.91
N GLY A 11 -2.71 -1.07 -10.12
CA GLY A 11 -2.05 -1.67 -8.96
C GLY A 11 -2.07 -0.80 -7.71
N VAL A 12 -1.52 -1.36 -6.64
CA VAL A 12 -1.28 -0.69 -5.35
C VAL A 12 0.20 -0.74 -4.99
N VAL A 13 0.71 0.34 -4.40
CA VAL A 13 2.10 0.45 -3.94
C VAL A 13 2.11 0.86 -2.47
N VAL A 14 2.92 0.17 -1.66
CA VAL A 14 3.23 0.55 -0.27
C VAL A 14 4.63 1.13 -0.23
N ILE A 15 4.76 2.36 0.23
CA ILE A 15 6.02 3.06 0.43
C ILE A 15 6.33 3.05 1.92
N THR A 16 7.45 2.44 2.32
CA THR A 16 7.90 2.38 3.71
C THR A 16 9.33 2.89 3.80
N ALA A 17 9.57 3.90 4.63
CA ALA A 17 10.89 4.55 4.75
C ALA A 17 11.52 4.91 3.39
N GLY A 18 10.70 5.40 2.45
CA GLY A 18 11.12 5.75 1.08
C GLY A 18 11.22 4.58 0.10
N ILE A 19 11.12 3.34 0.56
CA ILE A 19 11.18 2.14 -0.28
C ILE A 19 9.78 1.81 -0.81
N ALA A 20 9.60 1.92 -2.13
CA ALA A 20 8.36 1.56 -2.80
C ALA A 20 8.31 0.06 -3.12
N THR A 21 7.28 -0.60 -2.61
CA THR A 21 7.01 -2.03 -2.87
C THR A 21 5.63 -2.17 -3.50
N ARG A 22 5.55 -2.80 -4.68
CA ARG A 22 4.28 -3.07 -5.35
C ARG A 22 3.58 -4.26 -4.70
N CYS A 23 2.29 -4.12 -4.40
CA CYS A 23 1.48 -5.23 -3.94
C CYS A 23 1.33 -6.28 -5.05
N ARG A 24 1.40 -7.57 -4.68
CA ARG A 24 0.92 -8.64 -5.55
C ARG A 24 -0.61 -8.71 -5.42
N ALA A 25 -1.31 -8.69 -6.55
CA ALA A 25 -2.77 -8.72 -6.54
C ALA A 25 -3.28 -10.02 -5.91
N GLY A 26 -4.28 -9.90 -5.02
CA GLY A 26 -4.83 -11.01 -4.25
C GLY A 26 -4.04 -11.41 -3.00
N GLU A 27 -2.79 -10.94 -2.85
CA GLU A 27 -1.96 -11.25 -1.68
C GLU A 27 -2.01 -10.10 -0.64
N PRO A 28 -2.22 -10.40 0.65
CA PRO A 28 -2.15 -9.39 1.70
C PRO A 28 -0.70 -8.92 1.91
N MET A 29 -0.52 -7.61 2.01
CA MET A 29 0.74 -6.94 2.31
C MET A 29 0.62 -6.13 3.60
N VAL A 30 1.63 -6.19 4.45
CA VAL A 30 1.68 -5.38 5.67
C VAL A 30 2.09 -3.95 5.31
N ALA A 31 1.28 -2.98 5.72
CA ALA A 31 1.64 -1.56 5.75
C ALA A 31 1.72 -1.11 7.22
N GLY A 32 2.94 -0.84 7.67
CA GLY A 32 3.22 -0.42 9.04
C GLY A 32 2.93 1.08 9.25
N PRO A 33 2.89 1.54 10.51
CA PRO A 33 2.87 2.97 10.79
C PRO A 33 4.04 3.70 10.12
N GLY A 34 3.76 4.88 9.56
CA GLY A 34 4.72 5.65 8.76
C GLY A 34 4.76 5.27 7.28
N SER A 35 4.13 4.17 6.87
CA SER A 35 3.98 3.83 5.45
C SER A 35 2.98 4.76 4.74
N VAL A 36 3.15 4.93 3.44
CA VAL A 36 2.17 5.56 2.54
C VAL A 36 1.68 4.51 1.54
N VAL A 37 0.37 4.35 1.41
CA VAL A 37 -0.25 3.45 0.43
C VAL A 37 -0.77 4.29 -0.73
N ARG A 38 -0.29 4.03 -1.95
CA ARG A 38 -0.76 4.67 -3.19
C ARG A 38 -1.63 3.68 -3.97
N PHE A 39 -2.81 4.12 -4.38
CA PHE A 39 -3.77 3.31 -5.13
C PHE A 39 -4.46 4.20 -6.17
N GLY A 40 -4.27 3.88 -7.45
CA GLY A 40 -4.67 4.77 -8.54
C GLY A 40 -3.97 6.14 -8.43
N ASP A 41 -4.77 7.20 -8.42
CA ASP A 41 -4.35 8.61 -8.27
C ASP A 41 -4.36 9.10 -6.81
N ARG A 42 -4.74 8.23 -5.86
CA ARG A 42 -4.90 8.58 -4.45
C ARG A 42 -3.81 7.96 -3.58
N GLU A 43 -3.66 8.54 -2.40
CA GLU A 43 -2.78 8.01 -1.36
C GLU A 43 -3.40 8.09 0.03
N MET A 44 -2.91 7.22 0.92
CA MET A 44 -3.28 7.18 2.32
C MET A 44 -2.05 6.98 3.19
N GLN A 45 -1.88 7.83 4.20
CA GLN A 45 -0.82 7.71 5.19
C GLN A 45 -1.26 6.78 6.32
N VAL A 46 -0.45 5.76 6.63
CA VAL A 46 -0.70 4.86 7.75
C VAL A 46 -0.13 5.50 9.02
N ARG A 47 -1.02 5.92 9.93
CA ARG A 47 -0.64 6.50 11.22
C ARG A 47 -0.83 5.48 12.34
N ARG A 48 -0.08 5.63 13.44
CA ARG A 48 -0.46 4.99 14.70
C ARG A 48 -1.73 5.66 15.21
N GLY A 49 -2.74 4.86 15.53
CA GLY A 49 -3.85 5.25 16.40
C GLY A 49 -3.44 5.08 17.85
#